data_AF-J0XXR7-F1
#
_entry.id   AF-J0XXR7-F1
#
_cell.length_a   1.000
_cell.length_b   1.000
_cell.length_c   1.000
_cell.angle_alpha   90.00
_cell.angle_beta   90.00
_cell.angle_gamma   90.00
#
_symmetry.space_group_name_H-M   'P 1'
#
loop_
_entity.id
_entity.type
_entity.pdbx_description
1 polymer ?
#
loop_
_entity_poly.entity_id
_entity_poly.type
_entity_poly.pdbx_seq_one_letter_code
_entity_poly.pdbx_strand_id
1 'polypeptide(L)'
;MQLSQFYSSLLGVSAFVAASLLGLQWFWPRFANYGGLAWASYLFFVLFSWLCFFWARQASQSPDQLQFSRVFMMQTSIKMLLSLSLVLAYFYTFKPADQLFVLPFFWVYFCFTLFEIYFLTQLGKA
;
A
#
# COMPACT_ATOMS: atom_id res chain seq x y z
N MET A 1 -18.51 6.55 -1.81
CA MET A 1 -17.45 7.48 -2.28
C MET A 1 -17.45 7.50 -3.80
N GLN A 2 -17.37 8.67 -4.45
CA GLN A 2 -17.36 8.74 -5.93
C GLN A 2 -15.99 8.36 -6.50
N LEU A 3 -15.96 7.84 -7.74
CA LEU A 3 -14.74 7.37 -8.43
C LEU A 3 -13.65 8.47 -8.47
N SER A 4 -14.03 9.73 -8.68
CA SER A 4 -13.11 10.87 -8.73
C SER A 4 -12.42 11.15 -7.39
N GLN A 5 -13.16 11.02 -6.28
CA GLN A 5 -12.62 11.22 -4.93
C GLN A 5 -11.59 10.14 -4.58
N PHE A 6 -11.83 8.90 -5.00
CA PHE A 6 -10.85 7.83 -4.82
C PHE A 6 -9.55 8.12 -5.57
N TYR A 7 -9.61 8.42 -6.87
CA TYR A 7 -8.42 8.69 -7.66
C TYR A 7 -7.67 9.93 -7.17
N SER A 8 -8.38 10.99 -6.75
CA SER A 8 -7.76 12.18 -6.17
C SER A 8 -7.03 11.87 -4.87
N SER A 9 -7.63 11.08 -3.97
CA SER A 9 -7.00 10.72 -2.70
C SER A 9 -5.86 9.73 -2.90
N LEU A 10 -5.99 8.78 -3.82
CA LEU A 10 -4.90 7.86 -4.20
C LEU A 10 -3.73 8.64 -4.78
N LEU A 11 -3.98 9.59 -5.69
CA LEU A 11 -2.96 10.47 -6.24
C LEU A 11 -2.29 11.30 -5.14
N GLY A 12 -3.06 11.91 -4.24
CA GLY A 12 -2.53 12.69 -3.12
C GLY A 12 -1.62 11.87 -2.20
N VAL A 13 -2.07 10.68 -1.77
CA VAL A 13 -1.27 9.79 -0.92
C VAL A 13 -0.05 9.27 -1.67
N SER A 14 -0.21 8.87 -2.93
CA SER A 14 0.89 8.38 -3.75
C SER A 14 1.95 9.47 -3.99
N ALA A 15 1.54 10.72 -4.21
CA ALA A 15 2.45 11.85 -4.38
C ALA A 15 3.16 12.19 -3.07
N PHE A 16 2.43 12.17 -1.94
CA PHE A 16 3.01 12.37 -0.62
C PHE A 16 4.06 11.31 -0.28
N VAL A 17 3.75 10.03 -0.50
CA VAL A 17 4.67 8.93 -0.24
C VAL A 17 5.89 9.03 -1.17
N ALA A 18 5.70 9.29 -2.47
CA ALA A 18 6.80 9.47 -3.42
C ALA A 18 7.71 10.66 -3.03
N ALA A 19 7.13 11.80 -2.64
CA ALA A 19 7.88 12.95 -2.15
C ALA A 19 8.66 12.62 -0.88
N SER A 20 8.06 11.88 0.06
CA SER A 20 8.75 11.45 1.29
C SER A 20 9.92 10.50 1.01
N LEU A 21 9.78 9.58 0.05
CA LEU A 21 10.85 8.67 -0.37
C LEU A 21 11.99 9.42 -1.06
N LEU A 22 11.67 10.37 -1.96
CA LEU A 22 12.65 11.22 -2.62
C LEU A 22 13.41 12.09 -1.59
N GLY A 23 12.70 12.66 -0.62
CA GLY A 23 13.30 13.39 0.50
C GLY A 23 14.26 12.52 1.30
N LEU A 24 13.84 11.32 1.70
CA LEU A 24 14.69 10.37 2.44
C LEU A 24 15.95 9.99 1.66
N GLN A 25 15.85 9.78 0.35
CA GLN A 25 16.99 9.47 -0.51
C GLN A 25 17.94 10.66 -0.66
N TRP A 26 17.42 11.89 -0.66
CA TRP A 26 18.21 13.11 -0.75
C TRP A 26 18.95 13.42 0.56
N PHE A 27 18.29 13.26 1.70
CA PHE A 27 18.89 13.55 3.01
C PHE A 27 19.84 12.46 3.50
N TRP A 28 19.64 11.20 3.08
CA TRP A 28 20.50 10.10 3.50
C TRP A 28 20.94 9.20 2.33
N PRO A 29 22.20 9.35 1.86
CA PRO A 29 22.78 8.53 0.79
C PRO A 29 22.81 7.02 1.12
N ARG A 30 22.83 6.66 2.41
CA ARG A 30 22.75 5.26 2.88
C ARG A 30 21.42 4.58 2.49
N PHE A 31 20.33 5.35 2.36
CA PHE A 31 19.04 4.85 1.89
C PHE A 31 18.94 4.75 0.36
N ALA A 32 19.84 5.40 -0.39
CA ALA A 32 19.84 5.32 -1.85
C ALA A 32 20.11 3.88 -2.34
N ASN A 33 20.96 3.12 -1.64
CA ASN A 33 21.20 1.70 -1.92
C ASN A 33 19.97 0.81 -1.68
N TYR A 34 19.06 1.22 -0.80
CA TYR A 34 17.81 0.51 -0.49
C TYR A 34 16.60 1.04 -1.27
N GLY A 35 16.82 2.02 -2.17
CA GLY A 35 15.76 2.66 -2.94
C GLY A 35 14.97 1.68 -3.81
N GLY A 36 15.60 0.59 -4.27
CA GLY A 36 14.96 -0.44 -5.09
C GLY A 36 13.76 -1.09 -4.39
N LEU A 37 13.91 -1.52 -3.13
CA LEU A 37 12.81 -2.08 -2.33
C LEU A 37 11.70 -1.04 -2.12
N ALA A 38 12.07 0.19 -1.74
CA ALA A 38 11.11 1.23 -1.41
C ALA A 38 10.24 1.59 -2.63
N TRP A 39 10.86 1.79 -3.79
CA TRP A 39 10.17 2.07 -5.05
C TRP A 39 9.35 0.87 -5.56
N ALA A 40 9.88 -0.36 -5.46
CA ALA A 40 9.13 -1.57 -5.81
C ALA A 40 7.88 -1.73 -4.93
N SER A 41 8.02 -1.48 -3.63
CA SER A 41 6.92 -1.56 -2.67
C SER A 41 5.90 -0.45 -2.89
N TYR A 42 6.35 0.77 -3.18
CA TYR A 42 5.48 1.87 -3.57
C TYR A 42 4.61 1.50 -4.77
N LEU A 43 5.23 1.03 -5.85
CA LEU A 43 4.53 0.64 -7.07
C LEU A 43 3.54 -0.51 -6.79
N PHE A 44 3.99 -1.50 -6.02
CA PHE A 44 3.15 -2.60 -5.57
C PHE A 44 1.91 -2.13 -4.78
N PHE A 45 2.07 -1.25 -3.78
CA PHE A 45 0.95 -0.76 -2.98
C PHE A 45 -0.02 0.14 -3.76
N VAL A 46 0.47 0.90 -4.73
CA VAL A 46 -0.39 1.68 -5.65
C VAL A 46 -1.25 0.73 -6.49
N LEU A 47 -0.64 -0.28 -7.12
CA LEU A 47 -1.37 -1.28 -7.92
C LEU A 47 -2.34 -2.09 -7.06
N PHE A 48 -1.92 -2.49 -5.86
CA PHE A 48 -2.75 -3.20 -4.91
C PHE A 48 -3.97 -2.36 -4.52
N SER A 49 -3.77 -1.09 -4.18
CA SER A 49 -4.86 -0.16 -3.84
C SER A 49 -5.84 0.04 -5.00
N TRP A 50 -5.34 0.05 -6.24
CA TRP A 50 -6.17 0.12 -7.44
C TRP A 50 -7.02 -1.15 -7.65
N LEU A 51 -6.44 -2.34 -7.46
CA LEU A 51 -7.17 -3.61 -7.50
C LEU A 51 -8.24 -3.70 -6.40
N CYS A 52 -7.88 -3.25 -5.20
CA CYS A 52 -8.77 -3.22 -4.05
C CYS A 52 -9.99 -2.35 -4.30
N PHE A 53 -9.81 -1.20 -4.96
CA PHE A 53 -10.93 -0.35 -5.37
C PHE A 53 -11.92 -1.10 -6.27
N PHE A 54 -11.41 -1.87 -7.24
CA PHE A 54 -12.25 -2.62 -8.16
C PHE A 54 -13.07 -3.69 -7.43
N TRP A 55 -12.42 -4.48 -6.56
CA TRP A 55 -13.10 -5.51 -5.77
C TRP A 55 -14.06 -4.93 -4.73
N ALA A 56 -13.66 -3.88 -4.01
CA ALA A 56 -14.50 -3.22 -3.01
C ALA A 56 -15.75 -2.58 -3.63
N ARG A 57 -15.64 -2.02 -4.85
CA ARG A 57 -16.79 -1.48 -5.59
C ARG A 57 -17.75 -2.57 -6.04
N GLN A 58 -17.24 -3.70 -6.52
CA GLN A 58 -18.10 -4.83 -6.88
C GLN A 58 -18.82 -5.40 -5.65
N ALA A 59 -18.11 -5.49 -4.52
CA ALA A 59 -18.68 -5.94 -3.26
C ALA A 59 -19.75 -4.98 -2.71
N SER A 60 -19.58 -3.66 -2.84
CA SER A 60 -20.55 -2.67 -2.36
C SER A 60 -21.85 -2.63 -3.18
N GLN A 61 -21.86 -3.19 -4.39
CA GLN A 61 -23.06 -3.30 -5.23
C GLN A 61 -23.84 -4.60 -4.96
N SER A 62 -23.28 -5.50 -4.16
CA SER A 62 -23.92 -6.76 -3.82
C SER A 62 -24.98 -6.54 -2.73
N PRO A 63 -26.17 -7.17 -2.82
CA PRO A 63 -27.23 -7.02 -1.83
C PRO A 63 -26.91 -7.64 -0.45
N ASP A 64 -25.84 -8.41 -0.36
CA ASP A 64 -25.39 -9.09 0.85
C ASP A 64 -24.35 -8.24 1.61
N GLN A 65 -24.77 -7.68 2.75
CA GLN A 65 -23.92 -6.85 3.62
C GLN A 65 -22.68 -7.59 4.14
N LEU A 66 -22.68 -8.93 4.18
CA LEU A 66 -21.52 -9.73 4.59
C LEU A 66 -20.45 -9.85 3.48
N GLN A 67 -20.80 -9.66 2.21
CA GLN A 67 -19.84 -9.77 1.10
C GLN A 67 -18.77 -8.68 1.17
N PHE A 68 -19.16 -7.45 1.51
CA PHE A 68 -18.21 -6.35 1.69
C PHE A 68 -17.17 -6.67 2.78
N SER A 69 -17.63 -7.17 3.92
CA SER A 69 -16.76 -7.52 5.05
C SER A 69 -15.82 -8.70 4.72
N ARG A 70 -16.30 -9.69 3.96
CA ARG A 70 -15.47 -10.81 3.47
C ARG A 70 -14.37 -10.35 2.53
N VAL A 71 -14.70 -9.50 1.56
CA VAL A 71 -13.72 -8.93 0.61
C VAL A 71 -12.69 -8.07 1.35
N PHE A 72 -13.13 -7.28 2.33
CA PHE A 72 -12.24 -6.51 3.20
C PHE A 72 -11.23 -7.38 3.96
N MET A 73 -11.70 -8.46 4.61
CA MET A 73 -10.83 -9.37 5.33
C MET A 73 -9.84 -10.06 4.39
N MET A 74 -10.32 -10.57 3.24
CA MET A 74 -9.49 -11.24 2.24
C MET A 74 -8.40 -10.30 1.70
N GLN A 75 -8.76 -9.06 1.38
CA GLN A 75 -7.84 -8.02 0.94
C GLN A 75 -6.73 -7.78 1.98
N THR A 76 -7.11 -7.58 3.24
CA THR A 76 -6.14 -7.33 4.32
C THR A 76 -5.19 -8.52 4.52
N SER A 77 -5.72 -9.75 4.47
CA SER A 77 -4.89 -10.97 4.58
C SER A 77 -3.93 -11.14 3.41
N ILE A 78 -4.40 -10.96 2.17
CA ILE A 78 -3.56 -11.05 0.96
C ILE A 78 -2.47 -9.99 1.02
N LYS A 79 -2.82 -8.76 1.41
CA LYS A 79 -1.86 -7.66 1.55
C LYS A 79 -0.75 -8.02 2.53
N MET A 80 -1.10 -8.55 3.71
CA MET A 80 -0.10 -8.95 4.69
C MET A 80 0.83 -10.05 4.16
N LEU A 81 0.30 -11.07 3.50
CA LEU A 81 1.10 -12.13 2.88
C LEU A 81 2.03 -11.59 1.78
N LEU A 82 1.53 -10.72 0.91
CA LEU A 82 2.34 -10.12 -0.16
C LEU A 82 3.38 -9.14 0.38
N SER A 83 3.06 -8.43 1.47
CA SER A 83 4.01 -7.55 2.15
C SER A 83 5.18 -8.36 2.74
N LEU A 84 4.88 -9.51 3.35
CA LEU A 84 5.88 -10.44 3.86
C LEU A 84 6.73 -11.04 2.73
N SER A 85 6.09 -11.48 1.63
CA SER A 85 6.81 -12.06 0.50
C SER A 85 7.76 -11.06 -0.16
N LEU A 86 7.37 -9.78 -0.28
CA LEU A 86 8.24 -8.71 -0.77
C LEU A 86 9.48 -8.51 0.11
N VAL A 87 9.30 -8.45 1.43
CA VAL A 87 10.41 -8.29 2.37
C VAL A 87 11.35 -9.49 2.32
N LEU A 88 10.81 -10.71 2.31
CA LEU A 88 11.59 -11.95 2.23
C LEU A 88 12.34 -12.07 0.91
N ALA A 89 11.69 -11.76 -0.21
CA ALA A 89 12.32 -11.78 -1.53
C ALA A 89 13.52 -10.83 -1.57
N TYR A 90 13.36 -9.61 -1.08
CA TYR A 90 14.47 -8.65 -1.02
C TYR A 90 15.59 -9.09 -0.08
N PHE A 91 15.24 -9.59 1.11
CA PHE A 91 16.21 -10.09 2.07
C PHE A 91 17.07 -11.22 1.49
N TYR A 92 16.45 -12.15 0.74
CA TYR A 92 17.15 -13.27 0.13
C TYR A 92 18.05 -12.83 -1.04
N THR A 93 17.59 -11.90 -1.88
CA THR A 93 18.33 -11.44 -3.06
C THR A 93 19.51 -10.53 -2.70
N PHE A 94 19.31 -9.58 -1.78
CA PHE A 94 20.30 -8.52 -1.52
C PHE A 94 21.09 -8.71 -0.22
N LYS A 95 20.69 -9.67 0.64
CA LYS A 95 21.31 -9.94 1.96
C LYS A 95 21.79 -8.65 2.65
N PRO A 96 20.88 -7.69 2.90
CA PRO A 96 21.26 -6.41 3.46
C PRO A 96 21.93 -6.63 4.82
N ALA A 97 23.13 -6.06 4.99
CA ALA A 97 23.90 -6.18 6.24
C ALA A 97 23.22 -5.45 7.41
N ASP A 98 22.43 -4.42 7.10
CA ASP A 98 21.70 -3.60 8.07
C ASP A 98 20.18 -3.78 7.94
N GLN A 99 19.47 -3.85 9.06
CA GLN A 99 17.99 -3.98 9.10
C GLN A 99 17.24 -2.70 8.69
N LEU A 100 17.96 -1.60 8.43
CA LEU A 100 17.41 -0.28 8.11
C LEU A 100 16.62 -0.26 6.79
N PHE A 101 16.80 -1.25 5.90
CA PHE A 101 16.05 -1.36 4.65
C PHE A 101 14.53 -1.54 4.86
N VAL A 102 14.11 -2.08 6.02
CA VAL A 102 12.70 -2.30 6.34
C VAL A 102 11.97 -0.99 6.64
N LEU A 103 12.70 0.04 7.12
CA LEU A 103 12.11 1.31 7.53
C LEU A 103 11.33 2.03 6.40
N PRO A 104 11.91 2.27 5.20
CA PRO A 104 11.18 2.88 4.09
C PRO A 104 10.03 2.01 3.59
N PHE A 105 10.18 0.68 3.61
CA PHE A 105 9.07 -0.24 3.30
C PHE A 105 7.91 -0.07 4.27
N PHE A 106 8.22 -0.04 5.57
CA PHE A 106 7.22 0.08 6.62
C PHE A 106 6.50 1.43 6.53
N TRP A 107 7.22 2.50 6.18
CA TRP A 107 6.64 3.82 5.93
C TRP A 107 5.61 3.79 4.80
N VAL A 108 5.99 3.24 3.64
CA VAL A 108 5.07 3.06 2.50
C VAL A 108 3.87 2.22 2.90
N TYR A 109 4.11 1.05 3.50
CA TYR A 109 3.07 0.16 3.99
C TYR A 109 2.08 0.89 4.90
N PHE A 110 2.58 1.65 5.87
CA PHE A 110 1.76 2.36 6.85
C PHE A 110 0.90 3.44 6.20
N CYS A 111 1.48 4.29 5.35
CA CYS A 111 0.73 5.33 4.64
C CYS A 111 -0.39 4.76 3.77
N PHE A 112 -0.10 3.70 2.99
CA PHE A 112 -1.13 3.04 2.18
C PHE A 112 -2.16 2.29 3.03
N THR A 113 -1.78 1.76 4.20
CA THR A 113 -2.72 1.14 5.14
C THR A 113 -3.70 2.14 5.72
N LEU A 114 -3.25 3.31 6.15
CA LEU A 114 -4.14 4.37 6.63
C LEU A 114 -5.13 4.81 5.55
N PHE A 115 -4.64 4.99 4.33
CA PHE A 115 -5.47 5.33 3.18
C PHE A 115 -6.53 4.26 2.90
N GLU A 116 -6.12 2.99 2.88
CA GLU A 116 -7.00 1.84 2.62
C GLU A 116 -8.09 1.71 3.69
N ILE A 117 -7.74 1.82 4.99
CA ILE A 117 -8.71 1.77 6.09
C ILE A 117 -9.71 2.93 5.98
N TYR A 118 -9.23 4.15 5.72
CA TYR A 118 -10.08 5.32 5.54
C TYR A 118 -11.07 5.10 4.40
N PHE A 119 -10.57 4.65 3.25
CA PHE A 119 -11.36 4.39 2.06
C PHE A 119 -12.42 3.31 2.27
N LEU A 120 -12.03 2.17 2.86
CA LEU A 120 -12.93 1.03 3.10
C LEU A 120 -14.00 1.38 4.14
N THR A 121 -13.63 2.13 5.17
CA THR A 121 -14.61 2.61 6.17
C THR A 121 -15.63 3.56 5.53
N GLN A 122 -15.20 4.41 4.59
CA GLN A 122 -16.09 5.33 3.89
C GLN A 122 -17.00 4.61 2.88
N LEU A 123 -16.54 3.51 2.28
CA LEU A 123 -17.35 2.65 1.42
C LEU A 123 -18.38 1.84 2.20
N GLY A 124 -18.01 1.26 3.34
CA GLY A 124 -18.92 0.42 4.13
C GLY A 124 -20.02 1.20 4.86
N LYS A 125 -19.90 2.53 4.96
CA LYS A 125 -20.94 3.43 5.50
C LYS A 125 -21.91 3.95 4.44
N ALA A 126 -21.62 3.75 3.16
CA ALA A 126 -22.43 4.23 2.04
C ALA A 126 -23.42 3.15 1.60
#